data_AF-A0A1B1S6R8-F1
#
_entry.id   AF-A0A1B1S6R8-F1
#
_cell.length_a   1.000
_cell.length_b   1.000
_cell.length_c   1.000
_cell.angle_alpha   90.00
_cell.angle_beta   90.00
_cell.angle_gamma   90.00
#
_symmetry.space_group_name_H-M   'P 1'
#
loop_
_entity.id
_entity.type
_entity.pdbx_description
1 polymer ?
#
loop_
_entity_poly.entity_id
_entity_poly.type
_entity_poly.pdbx_seq_one_letter_code
_entity_poly.pdbx_strand_id
1 'polypeptide(L)'
;MYKHIQKKDDEAAEQHAKERRMEEAQRLEEELHEYRDQHEDDIDISQFDDDIIVPSCPSHVDHHASVESLSTKSEKQSSNIETNNYILSPNGKEFIKAKNCESLIIPDGVEVIKAFACCGNIKNITIPHSVKVIEDFAFSGCSVNKIVIPNSVEKFGACIFSGCESLVEVVFEEGIKTFGESMFERCMWLKTIILPKSLLSIPNSAFDSCLSIETINLPPNLRRIGDSAFCSCRELREIIIPSAINDIGSWAFRDCGISSIVVPDSVYGIPEYAFAENLNLKEVILPNTITCIMSHAFYECEHLHVRIPPSVTYIAPDAFTQCNDYCYENLHIEVPKGKKGTLEKICELLKGKVTEYEVTEDMTLPSDIATKKKRFIDFQIFKEKENLRNSEPMFYNGAQVVFRYTNNCTYDNFE
;
A
#
# COMPACT_ATOMS: atom_id res chain seq x y z
N MET A 1 14.96 7.16 -43.76
CA MET A 1 15.14 5.72 -44.03
C MET A 1 15.26 4.92 -42.73
N TYR A 2 16.22 5.23 -41.84
CA TYR A 2 16.35 4.58 -40.51
C TYR A 2 15.09 4.65 -39.63
N LYS A 3 14.45 5.81 -39.46
CA LYS A 3 13.18 5.95 -38.70
C LYS A 3 11.98 5.19 -39.28
N HIS A 4 12.05 4.80 -40.56
CA HIS A 4 10.97 4.03 -41.21
C HIS A 4 11.20 2.52 -41.11
N ILE A 5 12.44 2.08 -40.90
CA ILE A 5 12.76 0.68 -40.68
C ILE A 5 12.44 0.32 -39.23
N GLN A 6 12.85 1.16 -38.27
CA GLN A 6 12.60 0.93 -36.84
C GLN A 6 11.11 0.89 -36.47
N LYS A 7 10.30 1.80 -37.05
CA LYS A 7 8.84 1.77 -36.86
C LYS A 7 8.19 0.48 -37.42
N LYS A 8 8.76 -0.08 -38.49
CA LYS A 8 8.24 -1.29 -39.14
C LYS A 8 8.60 -2.55 -38.34
N ASP A 9 9.76 -2.54 -37.68
CA ASP A 9 10.20 -3.61 -36.78
C ASP A 9 9.41 -3.59 -35.46
N ASP A 10 9.10 -2.40 -34.93
CA ASP A 10 8.25 -2.26 -33.73
C ASP A 10 6.79 -2.70 -33.97
N GLU A 11 6.22 -2.34 -35.13
CA GLU A 11 4.87 -2.77 -35.53
C GLU A 11 4.80 -4.30 -35.76
N ALA A 12 5.86 -4.91 -36.30
CA ALA A 12 5.95 -6.36 -36.47
C ALA A 12 6.10 -7.11 -35.13
N ALA A 13 6.88 -6.55 -34.19
CA ALA A 13 7.05 -7.12 -32.85
C ALA A 13 5.74 -7.05 -32.03
N GLU A 14 4.97 -5.96 -32.16
CA GLU A 14 3.67 -5.83 -31.50
C GLU A 14 2.63 -6.80 -32.08
N GLN A 15 2.64 -7.01 -33.40
CA GLN A 15 1.75 -7.96 -34.06
C GLN A 15 2.05 -9.41 -33.62
N HIS A 16 3.32 -9.80 -33.58
CA HIS A 16 3.74 -11.11 -33.10
C HIS A 16 3.47 -11.31 -31.60
N ALA A 17 3.49 -10.24 -30.79
CA ALA A 17 3.09 -10.31 -29.39
C ALA A 17 1.58 -10.50 -29.21
N LYS A 18 0.75 -9.90 -30.09
CA LYS A 18 -0.71 -10.11 -30.10
C LYS A 18 -1.08 -11.52 -30.54
N GLU A 19 -0.42 -12.07 -31.57
CA GLU A 19 -0.65 -13.44 -32.04
C GLU A 19 -0.33 -14.48 -30.95
N ARG A 20 0.81 -14.34 -30.25
CA ARG A 20 1.15 -15.24 -29.12
C ARG A 20 0.12 -15.21 -27.98
N ARG A 21 -0.41 -14.03 -27.63
CA ARG A 21 -1.45 -13.90 -26.60
C ARG A 21 -2.77 -14.53 -27.03
N MET A 22 -3.07 -14.51 -28.33
CA MET A 22 -4.29 -15.11 -28.88
C MET A 22 -4.20 -16.64 -28.89
N GLU A 23 -3.04 -17.20 -29.24
CA GLU A 23 -2.78 -18.65 -29.18
C GLU A 23 -2.79 -19.17 -27.73
N GLU A 24 -2.25 -18.42 -26.77
CA GLU A 24 -2.27 -18.78 -25.35
C GLU A 24 -3.70 -18.75 -24.78
N ALA A 25 -4.51 -17.77 -25.18
CA ALA A 25 -5.93 -17.71 -24.79
C ALA A 25 -6.75 -18.88 -25.37
N GLN A 26 -6.49 -19.28 -26.62
CA GLN A 26 -7.15 -20.45 -27.22
C GLN A 26 -6.77 -21.75 -26.52
N ARG A 27 -5.50 -21.93 -26.14
CA ARG A 27 -5.06 -23.11 -25.36
C ARG A 27 -5.74 -23.20 -23.99
N LEU A 28 -5.88 -22.08 -23.30
CA LEU A 28 -6.57 -22.03 -22.00
C LEU A 28 -8.07 -22.33 -22.12
N GLU A 29 -8.72 -21.91 -23.21
CA GLU A 29 -10.12 -22.27 -23.49
C GLU A 29 -10.28 -23.76 -23.80
N GLU A 30 -9.35 -24.36 -24.53
CA GLU A 30 -9.33 -25.80 -24.80
C GLU A 30 -9.11 -26.62 -23.51
N GLU A 31 -8.18 -26.22 -22.63
CA GLU A 31 -7.99 -26.85 -21.31
C GLU A 31 -9.22 -26.72 -20.40
N LEU A 32 -9.90 -25.57 -20.43
CA LEU A 32 -11.16 -25.36 -19.69
C LEU A 32 -12.30 -26.23 -20.22
N HIS A 33 -12.33 -26.48 -21.53
CA HIS A 33 -13.31 -27.36 -22.14
C HIS A 33 -13.05 -28.83 -21.77
N GLU A 34 -11.80 -29.29 -21.85
CA GLU A 34 -11.42 -30.65 -21.39
C GLU A 34 -11.70 -30.85 -19.90
N TYR A 35 -11.47 -29.83 -19.06
CA TYR A 35 -11.81 -29.91 -17.63
C TYR A 35 -13.31 -30.08 -17.40
N ARG A 36 -14.15 -29.36 -18.15
CA ARG A 36 -15.62 -29.47 -18.04
C ARG A 36 -16.11 -30.84 -18.50
N ASP A 37 -15.60 -31.34 -19.62
CA ASP A 37 -15.97 -32.64 -20.16
C ASP A 37 -15.55 -33.80 -19.21
N GLN A 38 -14.50 -33.62 -18.41
CA GLN A 38 -14.06 -34.61 -17.42
C GLN A 38 -14.82 -34.57 -16.08
N HIS A 39 -15.61 -33.52 -15.81
CA HIS A 39 -16.28 -33.31 -14.53
C HIS A 39 -17.81 -33.13 -14.65
N GLU A 40 -18.40 -33.40 -15.82
CA GLU A 40 -19.86 -33.29 -16.05
C GLU A 40 -20.69 -34.48 -15.49
N ASP A 41 -20.06 -35.56 -15.02
CA ASP A 41 -20.78 -36.77 -14.54
C ASP A 41 -20.99 -36.86 -13.01
N ASP A 42 -20.54 -35.90 -12.19
CA ASP A 42 -20.54 -36.02 -10.72
C ASP A 42 -21.56 -35.13 -9.97
N ILE A 43 -22.64 -34.69 -10.62
CA ILE A 43 -23.75 -33.98 -9.94
C ILE A 43 -25.08 -34.69 -10.20
N ASP A 44 -25.37 -35.70 -9.38
CA ASP A 44 -26.69 -36.33 -9.28
C ASP A 44 -27.59 -35.50 -8.34
N ILE A 45 -28.51 -34.71 -8.91
CA ILE A 45 -29.46 -33.84 -8.20
C ILE A 45 -30.75 -34.60 -7.82
N SER A 46 -30.68 -35.90 -7.52
CA SER A 46 -31.87 -36.72 -7.25
C SER A 46 -32.01 -37.26 -5.81
N GLN A 47 -31.22 -36.80 -4.84
CA GLN A 47 -31.33 -37.27 -3.45
C GLN A 47 -31.33 -36.15 -2.40
N PHE A 48 -32.39 -35.36 -2.33
CA PHE A 48 -32.81 -34.71 -1.07
C PHE A 48 -34.33 -34.50 -1.08
N ASP A 49 -35.07 -35.58 -0.78
CA ASP A 49 -36.46 -35.51 -0.32
C ASP A 49 -36.52 -35.27 1.20
N ASP A 50 -37.46 -34.42 1.58
CA ASP A 50 -38.24 -34.38 2.84
C ASP A 50 -37.53 -34.40 4.20
N ASP A 51 -37.43 -33.21 4.83
CA ASP A 51 -37.94 -32.96 6.19
C ASP A 51 -37.70 -31.49 6.61
N ILE A 52 -38.60 -30.59 6.18
CA ILE A 52 -38.72 -29.23 6.74
C ILE A 52 -39.94 -29.20 7.65
N ILE A 53 -39.72 -29.38 8.96
CA ILE A 53 -40.69 -29.04 10.00
C ILE A 53 -40.60 -27.54 10.25
N VAL A 54 -41.63 -26.81 9.81
CA VAL A 54 -41.85 -25.40 10.14
C VAL A 54 -42.67 -25.31 11.44
N PRO A 55 -42.25 -24.54 12.46
CA PRO A 55 -43.20 -23.99 13.42
C PRO A 55 -43.39 -22.50 13.17
N SER A 56 -44.64 -22.18 12.84
CA SER A 56 -45.25 -20.86 12.62
C SER A 56 -45.23 -19.93 13.85
N CYS A 57 -45.12 -18.62 13.57
CA CYS A 57 -45.43 -17.52 14.49
C CYS A 57 -46.83 -17.63 15.14
N PRO A 58 -47.02 -17.05 16.33
CA PRO A 58 -48.33 -16.56 16.75
C PRO A 58 -48.35 -15.05 17.07
N SER A 59 -49.45 -14.43 16.64
CA SER A 59 -49.89 -13.06 16.87
C SER A 59 -50.87 -12.93 18.04
N HIS A 60 -50.79 -11.79 18.76
CA HIS A 60 -51.81 -11.04 19.53
C HIS A 60 -52.58 -11.64 20.76
N VAL A 61 -52.28 -11.02 21.93
CA VAL A 61 -53.14 -10.31 22.94
C VAL A 61 -54.37 -10.99 23.56
N ASP A 62 -54.41 -11.09 24.91
CA ASP A 62 -55.49 -10.52 25.75
C ASP A 62 -55.19 -10.43 27.27
N HIS A 63 -55.92 -9.52 27.93
CA HIS A 63 -55.79 -8.91 29.28
C HIS A 63 -56.16 -9.79 30.50
N HIS A 64 -55.51 -9.57 31.68
CA HIS A 64 -56.13 -9.03 32.93
C HIS A 64 -55.23 -9.09 34.21
N ALA A 65 -55.04 -7.90 34.80
CA ALA A 65 -55.04 -7.47 36.23
C ALA A 65 -54.11 -8.03 37.35
N SER A 66 -53.26 -7.10 37.86
CA SER A 66 -52.91 -6.74 39.27
C SER A 66 -52.20 -7.77 40.17
N VAL A 67 -51.10 -7.48 40.90
CA VAL A 67 -50.93 -6.46 41.97
C VAL A 67 -49.46 -5.99 42.10
N GLU A 68 -49.32 -4.75 42.55
CA GLU A 68 -48.16 -3.93 42.92
C GLU A 68 -47.01 -4.61 43.69
N SER A 69 -45.77 -4.19 43.39
CA SER A 69 -44.96 -3.41 44.35
C SER A 69 -43.76 -2.76 43.64
N LEU A 70 -43.79 -1.42 43.54
CA LEU A 70 -42.64 -0.59 43.20
C LEU A 70 -41.63 -0.63 44.36
N SER A 71 -40.42 -1.14 44.14
CA SER A 71 -39.22 -0.56 44.76
C SER A 71 -37.96 -0.99 44.02
N THR A 72 -37.09 0.01 43.83
CA THR A 72 -35.69 -0.01 43.38
C THR A 72 -35.41 -0.45 41.93
N LYS A 73 -35.27 0.57 41.07
CA LYS A 73 -34.46 0.51 39.84
C LYS A 73 -33.06 0.00 40.18
N SER A 74 -32.79 -1.28 39.93
CA SER A 74 -31.45 -1.75 39.56
C SER A 74 -31.44 -1.86 38.05
N GLU A 75 -30.61 -1.03 37.41
CA GLU A 75 -30.27 -1.22 36.00
C GLU A 75 -29.72 -2.64 35.87
N LYS A 76 -30.42 -3.51 35.14
CA LYS A 76 -29.87 -4.80 34.73
C LYS A 76 -28.67 -4.51 33.86
N GLN A 77 -27.47 -4.60 34.44
CA GLN A 77 -26.25 -4.86 33.68
C GLN A 77 -26.52 -6.12 32.86
N SER A 78 -26.83 -5.93 31.58
CA SER A 78 -27.01 -7.04 30.66
C SER A 78 -25.62 -7.65 30.50
N SER A 79 -25.45 -8.88 31.01
CA SER A 79 -24.16 -9.59 30.95
C SER A 79 -23.81 -9.92 29.50
N ASN A 80 -22.51 -9.96 29.19
CA ASN A 80 -22.02 -10.38 27.88
C ASN A 80 -22.51 -11.79 27.51
N ILE A 81 -22.63 -12.06 26.21
CA ILE A 81 -22.96 -13.39 25.70
C ILE A 81 -21.64 -14.17 25.62
N GLU A 82 -21.48 -15.16 26.50
CA GLU A 82 -20.28 -15.98 26.55
C GLU A 82 -20.53 -17.40 26.04
N THR A 83 -19.67 -17.84 25.12
CA THR A 83 -19.60 -19.23 24.67
C THR A 83 -18.27 -19.85 25.10
N ASN A 84 -18.03 -21.12 24.74
CA ASN A 84 -16.73 -21.76 24.92
C ASN A 84 -15.63 -21.13 24.04
N ASN A 85 -16.01 -20.54 22.91
CA ASN A 85 -15.07 -20.08 21.89
C ASN A 85 -14.91 -18.56 21.86
N TYR A 86 -15.89 -17.79 22.34
CA TYR A 86 -15.84 -16.32 22.26
C TYR A 86 -16.78 -15.63 23.26
N ILE A 87 -16.64 -14.31 23.32
CA ILE A 87 -17.43 -13.37 24.11
C ILE A 87 -17.99 -12.31 23.17
N LEU A 88 -19.30 -12.10 23.18
CA LEU A 88 -19.97 -11.00 22.47
C LEU A 88 -20.56 -9.99 23.46
N SER A 89 -20.82 -8.78 22.98
CA SER A 89 -21.64 -7.80 23.70
C SER A 89 -23.05 -8.33 23.99
N PRO A 90 -23.78 -7.74 24.95
CA PRO A 90 -25.12 -8.22 25.32
C PRO A 90 -26.15 -8.13 24.18
N ASN A 91 -25.92 -7.25 23.21
CA ASN A 91 -26.74 -7.12 21.99
C ASN A 91 -26.27 -8.02 20.83
N GLY A 92 -25.20 -8.79 21.00
CA GLY A 92 -24.62 -9.66 19.97
C GLY A 92 -23.93 -8.95 18.80
N LYS A 93 -23.79 -7.61 18.84
CA LYS A 93 -23.25 -6.81 17.73
C LYS A 93 -21.73 -6.63 17.76
N GLU A 94 -21.09 -6.80 18.91
CA GLU A 94 -19.66 -6.63 19.06
C GLU A 94 -19.00 -7.95 19.44
N PHE A 95 -17.98 -8.35 18.69
CA PHE A 95 -17.12 -9.47 19.03
C PHE A 95 -16.00 -8.98 19.96
N ILE A 96 -16.14 -9.28 21.24
CA ILE A 96 -15.28 -8.73 22.30
C ILE A 96 -13.99 -9.51 22.40
N LYS A 97 -14.05 -10.85 22.41
CA LYS A 97 -12.88 -11.68 22.64
C LYS A 97 -13.09 -13.12 22.19
N ALA A 98 -12.13 -13.67 21.45
CA ALA A 98 -11.96 -15.08 21.21
C ALA A 98 -11.32 -15.75 22.44
N LYS A 99 -11.82 -16.92 22.79
CA LYS A 99 -11.20 -17.83 23.76
C LYS A 99 -10.24 -18.77 23.01
N ASN A 100 -9.46 -19.55 23.75
CA ASN A 100 -8.41 -20.40 23.19
C ASN A 100 -9.02 -21.48 22.25
N CYS A 101 -9.01 -21.21 20.95
CA CYS A 101 -9.57 -22.07 19.91
C CYS A 101 -8.65 -22.05 18.68
N GLU A 102 -8.58 -23.18 17.97
CA GLU A 102 -7.78 -23.27 16.74
C GLU A 102 -8.53 -22.73 15.51
N SER A 103 -9.86 -22.75 15.54
CA SER A 103 -10.73 -22.30 14.45
C SER A 103 -11.86 -21.44 15.01
N LEU A 104 -12.03 -20.25 14.44
CA LEU A 104 -13.02 -19.26 14.84
C LEU A 104 -13.93 -18.90 13.66
N ILE A 105 -15.23 -19.13 13.84
CA ILE A 105 -16.26 -18.58 12.96
C ILE A 105 -16.93 -17.45 13.74
N ILE A 106 -16.74 -16.21 13.28
CA ILE A 106 -17.41 -15.07 13.89
C ILE A 106 -18.90 -15.16 13.53
N PRO A 107 -19.83 -15.09 14.51
CA PRO A 107 -21.25 -15.27 14.23
C PRO A 107 -21.84 -14.19 13.32
N ASP A 108 -22.77 -14.59 12.46
CA ASP A 108 -23.57 -13.66 11.68
C ASP A 108 -24.31 -12.68 12.59
N GLY A 109 -24.37 -11.42 12.16
CA GLY A 109 -25.00 -10.32 12.90
C GLY A 109 -24.03 -9.50 13.76
N VAL A 110 -22.79 -9.98 13.96
CA VAL A 110 -21.68 -9.18 14.50
C VAL A 110 -21.33 -8.09 13.49
N GLU A 111 -21.27 -6.84 13.96
CA GLU A 111 -20.97 -5.65 13.16
C GLU A 111 -19.57 -5.08 13.47
N VAL A 112 -19.06 -5.29 14.69
CA VAL A 112 -17.78 -4.75 15.14
C VAL A 112 -16.92 -5.84 15.74
N ILE A 113 -15.66 -5.95 15.27
CA ILE A 113 -14.64 -6.76 15.93
C ILE A 113 -13.78 -5.82 16.79
N LYS A 114 -13.78 -6.05 18.10
CA LYS A 114 -13.14 -5.15 19.06
C LYS A 114 -11.62 -5.29 19.04
N ALA A 115 -10.95 -4.27 19.57
CA ALA A 115 -9.51 -4.27 19.71
C ALA A 115 -9.02 -5.49 20.51
N PHE A 116 -7.94 -6.11 20.03
CA PHE A 116 -7.34 -7.34 20.59
C PHE A 116 -8.28 -8.54 20.71
N ALA A 117 -9.42 -8.54 20.02
CA ALA A 117 -10.43 -9.58 20.23
C ALA A 117 -9.94 -10.97 19.79
N CYS A 118 -9.12 -11.08 18.76
CA CYS A 118 -8.67 -12.34 18.17
C CYS A 118 -7.15 -12.58 18.33
N CYS A 119 -6.50 -11.90 19.28
CA CYS A 119 -5.10 -12.15 19.63
C CYS A 119 -4.95 -13.54 20.25
N GLY A 120 -4.34 -14.49 19.52
CA GLY A 120 -4.09 -15.84 19.99
C GLY A 120 -3.71 -16.83 18.89
N ASN A 121 -3.56 -18.10 19.26
CA ASN A 121 -3.17 -19.20 18.36
C ASN A 121 -4.32 -19.71 17.46
N ILE A 122 -5.12 -18.79 16.93
CA ILE A 122 -6.22 -19.11 16.03
C ILE A 122 -5.66 -19.29 14.62
N LYS A 123 -5.83 -20.46 14.04
CA LYS A 123 -5.25 -20.83 12.73
C LYS A 123 -6.20 -20.53 11.58
N ASN A 124 -7.51 -20.61 11.83
CA ASN A 124 -8.56 -20.40 10.84
C ASN A 124 -9.58 -19.41 11.36
N ILE A 125 -9.88 -18.37 10.59
CA ILE A 125 -10.86 -17.34 10.95
C ILE A 125 -11.81 -17.11 9.77
N THR A 126 -13.11 -17.15 10.05
CA THR A 126 -14.15 -16.73 9.10
C THR A 126 -14.79 -15.44 9.60
N ILE A 127 -14.71 -14.38 8.78
CA ILE A 127 -15.32 -13.07 9.04
C ILE A 127 -16.60 -12.98 8.20
N PRO A 128 -17.80 -12.85 8.81
CA PRO A 128 -19.05 -12.77 8.07
C PRO A 128 -19.27 -11.38 7.46
N HIS A 129 -20.09 -11.30 6.40
CA HIS A 129 -20.45 -10.04 5.73
C HIS A 129 -21.27 -9.07 6.59
N SER A 130 -21.65 -9.45 7.81
CA SER A 130 -22.25 -8.52 8.77
C SER A 130 -21.23 -7.57 9.38
N VAL A 131 -19.92 -7.90 9.35
CA VAL A 131 -18.87 -7.08 9.96
C VAL A 131 -18.65 -5.80 9.15
N LYS A 132 -18.73 -4.67 9.83
CA LYS A 132 -18.57 -3.31 9.30
C LYS A 132 -17.31 -2.62 9.79
N VAL A 133 -16.87 -2.93 11.01
CA VAL A 133 -15.71 -2.28 11.64
C VAL A 133 -14.80 -3.35 12.24
N ILE A 134 -13.51 -3.22 11.96
CA ILE A 134 -12.45 -3.98 12.63
C ILE A 134 -11.58 -2.96 13.36
N GLU A 135 -11.59 -2.98 14.69
CA GLU A 135 -10.84 -2.04 15.53
C GLU A 135 -9.34 -2.36 15.56
N ASP A 136 -8.56 -1.44 16.12
CA ASP A 136 -7.10 -1.52 16.20
C ASP A 136 -6.64 -2.84 16.85
N PHE A 137 -5.60 -3.46 16.29
CA PHE A 137 -5.01 -4.70 16.80
C PHE A 137 -5.96 -5.91 16.91
N ALA A 138 -7.15 -5.88 16.29
CA ALA A 138 -8.17 -6.92 16.46
C ALA A 138 -7.66 -8.36 16.24
N PHE A 139 -6.71 -8.56 15.32
CA PHE A 139 -6.09 -9.86 15.02
C PHE A 139 -4.57 -9.83 15.22
N SER A 140 -4.02 -8.89 15.99
CA SER A 140 -2.57 -8.76 16.14
C SER A 140 -1.96 -10.01 16.78
N GLY A 141 -0.83 -10.49 16.24
CA GLY A 141 -0.15 -11.70 16.71
C GLY A 141 -0.92 -13.00 16.47
N CYS A 142 -1.96 -13.00 15.63
CA CYS A 142 -2.73 -14.20 15.32
C CYS A 142 -1.91 -15.19 14.48
N SER A 143 -2.09 -16.49 14.72
CA SER A 143 -1.43 -17.56 13.96
C SER A 143 -2.23 -17.99 12.71
N VAL A 144 -3.08 -17.11 12.18
CA VAL A 144 -3.91 -17.41 11.00
C VAL A 144 -3.03 -17.58 9.77
N ASN A 145 -3.29 -18.61 8.97
CA ASN A 145 -2.50 -18.86 7.76
C ASN A 145 -3.04 -18.13 6.52
N LYS A 146 -4.36 -18.07 6.39
CA LYS A 146 -5.07 -17.39 5.32
C LYS A 146 -6.26 -16.63 5.87
N ILE A 147 -6.46 -15.41 5.39
CA ILE A 147 -7.63 -14.60 5.76
C ILE A 147 -8.33 -14.03 4.53
N VAL A 148 -9.66 -14.08 4.55
CA VAL A 148 -10.52 -13.41 3.57
C VAL A 148 -11.20 -12.24 4.27
N ILE A 149 -11.04 -11.04 3.73
CA ILE A 149 -11.64 -9.82 4.25
C ILE A 149 -12.86 -9.47 3.41
N PRO A 150 -14.08 -9.52 3.97
CA PRO A 150 -15.30 -9.25 3.21
C PRO A 150 -15.42 -7.77 2.84
N ASN A 151 -16.09 -7.49 1.73
CA ASN A 151 -16.28 -6.11 1.24
C ASN A 151 -17.25 -5.29 2.08
N SER A 152 -17.89 -5.92 3.07
CA SER A 152 -18.75 -5.28 4.05
C SER A 152 -17.99 -4.42 5.05
N VAL A 153 -16.67 -4.62 5.19
CA VAL A 153 -15.84 -3.87 6.15
C VAL A 153 -15.61 -2.45 5.62
N GLU A 154 -16.19 -1.48 6.34
CA GLU A 154 -16.19 -0.06 5.98
C GLU A 154 -15.09 0.72 6.72
N LYS A 155 -14.66 0.24 7.88
CA LYS A 155 -13.63 0.88 8.72
C LYS A 155 -12.59 -0.12 9.21
N PHE A 156 -11.33 0.22 8.95
CA PHE A 156 -10.16 -0.53 9.38
C PHE A 156 -9.39 0.29 10.42
N GLY A 157 -9.21 -0.27 11.61
CA GLY A 157 -8.28 0.22 12.62
C GLY A 157 -6.82 -0.03 12.25
N ALA A 158 -5.90 0.50 13.06
CA ALA A 158 -4.47 0.30 12.89
C ALA A 158 -4.01 -1.09 13.35
N CYS A 159 -2.92 -1.59 12.78
CA CYS A 159 -2.23 -2.81 13.23
C CYS A 159 -3.09 -4.07 13.30
N ILE A 160 -4.17 -4.17 12.50
CA ILE A 160 -5.18 -5.24 12.61
C ILE A 160 -4.55 -6.62 12.61
N PHE A 161 -3.65 -6.92 11.66
CA PHE A 161 -2.93 -8.19 11.54
C PHE A 161 -1.44 -8.04 11.89
N SER A 162 -1.04 -6.98 12.60
CA SER A 162 0.38 -6.75 12.92
C SER A 162 0.95 -7.93 13.72
N GLY A 163 2.10 -8.45 13.29
CA GLY A 163 2.80 -9.59 13.90
C GLY A 163 2.14 -10.95 13.66
N CYS A 164 1.25 -11.09 12.67
CA CYS A 164 0.72 -12.41 12.28
C CYS A 164 1.79 -13.21 11.52
N GLU A 165 2.73 -13.79 12.26
CA GLU A 165 3.88 -14.52 11.72
C GLU A 165 3.47 -15.76 10.89
N SER A 166 2.30 -16.36 11.12
CA SER A 166 1.87 -17.52 10.32
C SER A 166 1.09 -17.17 9.05
N LEU A 167 0.78 -15.88 8.83
CA LEU A 167 -0.05 -15.42 7.72
C LEU A 167 0.73 -15.47 6.41
N VAL A 168 0.22 -16.25 5.46
CA VAL A 168 0.84 -16.49 4.14
C VAL A 168 0.01 -15.87 3.02
N GLU A 169 -1.32 -15.88 3.14
CA GLU A 169 -2.23 -15.42 2.09
C GLU A 169 -3.32 -14.49 2.64
N VAL A 170 -3.51 -13.35 1.97
CA VAL A 170 -4.61 -12.41 2.23
C VAL A 170 -5.40 -12.18 0.97
N VAL A 171 -6.72 -12.34 1.06
CA VAL A 171 -7.66 -12.04 -0.01
C VAL A 171 -8.62 -10.96 0.44
N PHE A 172 -8.67 -9.86 -0.30
CA PHE A 172 -9.69 -8.82 -0.11
C PHE A 172 -10.79 -8.98 -1.14
N GLU A 173 -12.04 -8.96 -0.71
CA GLU A 173 -13.16 -8.80 -1.65
C GLU A 173 -13.17 -7.40 -2.28
N GLU A 174 -13.70 -7.30 -3.50
CA GLU A 174 -13.78 -6.03 -4.24
C GLU A 174 -14.75 -5.04 -3.57
N GLY A 175 -14.40 -3.75 -3.64
CA GLY A 175 -15.19 -2.64 -3.07
C GLY A 175 -14.54 -1.94 -1.88
N ILE A 176 -13.49 -2.53 -1.30
CA ILE A 176 -12.70 -1.92 -0.22
C ILE A 176 -11.84 -0.78 -0.79
N LYS A 177 -11.93 0.40 -0.17
CA LYS A 177 -11.29 1.64 -0.65
C LYS A 177 -10.08 2.08 0.15
N THR A 178 -10.02 1.69 1.43
CA THR A 178 -9.04 2.16 2.41
C THR A 178 -8.62 1.02 3.31
N PHE A 179 -7.36 1.02 3.74
CA PHE A 179 -6.83 0.14 4.78
C PHE A 179 -6.48 0.94 6.03
N GLY A 180 -6.26 0.22 7.14
CA GLY A 180 -5.69 0.81 8.36
C GLY A 180 -4.16 0.90 8.29
N GLU A 181 -3.59 1.80 9.07
CA GLU A 181 -2.12 1.93 9.23
C GLU A 181 -1.51 0.65 9.81
N SER A 182 -0.29 0.30 9.39
CA SER A 182 0.42 -0.91 9.84
C SER A 182 -0.37 -2.22 9.76
N MET A 183 -1.37 -2.31 8.86
CA MET A 183 -2.33 -3.42 8.85
C MET A 183 -1.68 -4.81 8.85
N PHE A 184 -0.58 -5.01 8.12
CA PHE A 184 0.19 -6.26 8.04
C PHE A 184 1.64 -6.09 8.49
N GLU A 185 1.96 -5.09 9.31
CA GLU A 185 3.32 -4.91 9.83
C GLU A 185 3.84 -6.22 10.45
N ARG A 186 5.09 -6.61 10.15
CA ARG A 186 5.75 -7.83 10.66
C ARG A 186 5.01 -9.13 10.36
N CYS A 187 4.18 -9.19 9.31
CA CYS A 187 3.71 -10.46 8.76
C CYS A 187 4.81 -11.12 7.92
N MET A 188 5.86 -11.63 8.59
CA MET A 188 7.13 -12.00 7.94
C MET A 188 7.00 -13.08 6.85
N TRP A 189 5.96 -13.94 6.92
CA TRP A 189 5.69 -15.02 5.96
C TRP A 189 4.60 -14.69 4.94
N LEU A 190 4.07 -13.46 4.94
CA LEU A 190 3.06 -13.03 3.98
C LEU A 190 3.67 -13.05 2.58
N LYS A 191 3.12 -13.89 1.71
CA LYS A 191 3.63 -14.12 0.35
C LYS A 191 2.66 -13.66 -0.72
N THR A 192 1.36 -13.95 -0.54
CA THR A 192 0.33 -13.67 -1.55
C THR A 192 -0.69 -12.70 -1.01
N ILE A 193 -0.85 -11.56 -1.69
CA ILE A 193 -1.85 -10.55 -1.35
C ILE A 193 -2.63 -10.19 -2.62
N ILE A 194 -3.96 -10.38 -2.57
CA ILE A 194 -4.85 -9.94 -3.64
C ILE A 194 -5.49 -8.62 -3.21
N LEU A 195 -4.95 -7.51 -3.69
CA LEU A 195 -5.47 -6.16 -3.40
C LEU A 195 -6.76 -5.88 -4.20
N PRO A 196 -7.75 -5.20 -3.62
CA PRO A 196 -8.98 -4.85 -4.32
C PRO A 196 -8.70 -3.72 -5.32
N LYS A 197 -9.30 -3.79 -6.51
CA LYS A 197 -9.09 -2.80 -7.59
C LYS A 197 -9.56 -1.39 -7.21
N SER A 198 -10.48 -1.30 -6.24
CA SER A 198 -11.03 -0.05 -5.70
C SER A 198 -10.14 0.66 -4.68
N LEU A 199 -9.03 0.05 -4.24
CA LEU A 199 -8.12 0.63 -3.25
C LEU A 199 -7.46 1.90 -3.79
N LEU A 200 -7.50 2.98 -2.99
CA LEU A 200 -6.99 4.30 -3.41
C LEU A 200 -5.66 4.68 -2.73
N SER A 201 -5.33 4.09 -1.60
CA SER A 201 -4.09 4.37 -0.86
C SER A 201 -3.60 3.13 -0.15
N ILE A 202 -2.28 2.94 -0.13
CA ILE A 202 -1.60 2.06 0.81
C ILE A 202 -1.16 2.94 1.99
N PRO A 203 -1.64 2.68 3.22
CA PRO A 203 -1.31 3.49 4.39
C PRO A 203 0.14 3.33 4.85
N ASN A 204 0.52 4.13 5.84
CA ASN A 204 1.84 4.05 6.46
C ASN A 204 2.08 2.65 7.06
N SER A 205 3.29 2.14 6.87
CA SER A 205 3.78 0.84 7.36
C SER A 205 2.90 -0.38 7.03
N ALA A 206 1.99 -0.29 6.05
CA ALA A 206 0.97 -1.31 5.81
C ALA A 206 1.55 -2.72 5.60
N PHE A 207 2.71 -2.84 4.95
CA PHE A 207 3.45 -4.08 4.72
C PHE A 207 4.90 -4.01 5.25
N ASP A 208 5.17 -3.14 6.23
CA ASP A 208 6.50 -3.04 6.83
C ASP A 208 6.95 -4.41 7.38
N SER A 209 8.17 -4.82 7.07
CA SER A 209 8.79 -6.06 7.52
C SER A 209 8.02 -7.33 7.09
N CYS A 210 7.31 -7.25 5.96
CA CYS A 210 6.77 -8.42 5.26
C CYS A 210 7.85 -9.06 4.38
N LEU A 211 8.72 -9.85 5.02
CA LEU A 211 9.97 -10.34 4.41
C LEU A 211 9.78 -11.27 3.20
N SER A 212 8.61 -11.90 3.06
CA SER A 212 8.35 -12.96 2.06
C SER A 212 7.52 -12.52 0.83
N ILE A 213 7.14 -11.25 0.73
CA ILE A 213 6.40 -10.74 -0.45
C ILE A 213 7.38 -10.68 -1.62
N GLU A 214 7.19 -11.53 -2.63
CA GLU A 214 8.06 -11.56 -3.83
C GLU A 214 7.62 -10.55 -4.90
N THR A 215 6.31 -10.41 -5.08
CA THR A 215 5.67 -9.49 -6.04
C THR A 215 4.37 -8.97 -5.44
N ILE A 216 3.96 -7.77 -5.83
CA ILE A 216 2.65 -7.22 -5.47
C ILE A 216 2.04 -6.43 -6.63
N ASN A 217 0.80 -6.77 -6.99
CA ASN A 217 0.07 -6.08 -8.04
C ASN A 217 -0.67 -4.89 -7.44
N LEU A 218 -0.13 -3.70 -7.65
CA LEU A 218 -0.76 -2.46 -7.20
C LEU A 218 -1.99 -2.11 -8.07
N PRO A 219 -3.13 -1.71 -7.48
CA PRO A 219 -4.33 -1.34 -8.22
C PRO A 219 -4.08 -0.16 -9.17
N PRO A 220 -4.69 -0.15 -10.38
CA PRO A 220 -4.41 0.87 -11.40
C PRO A 220 -4.80 2.30 -10.97
N ASN A 221 -5.76 2.40 -10.04
CA ASN A 221 -6.24 3.67 -9.51
C ASN A 221 -5.59 4.08 -8.18
N LEU A 222 -4.57 3.37 -7.71
CA LEU A 222 -3.86 3.72 -6.49
C LEU A 222 -3.23 5.12 -6.63
N ARG A 223 -3.44 5.99 -5.63
CA ARG A 223 -3.01 7.40 -5.66
C ARG A 223 -1.80 7.66 -4.76
N ARG A 224 -1.67 6.90 -3.67
CA ARG A 224 -0.69 7.13 -2.62
C ARG A 224 -0.11 5.83 -2.08
N ILE A 225 1.20 5.86 -1.82
CA ILE A 225 1.93 4.88 -1.02
C ILE A 225 2.46 5.62 0.21
N GLY A 226 2.04 5.20 1.40
CA GLY A 226 2.41 5.85 2.66
C GLY A 226 3.86 5.65 3.07
N ASP A 227 4.24 6.29 4.17
CA ASP A 227 5.58 6.18 4.74
C ASP A 227 5.85 4.74 5.20
N SER A 228 7.04 4.22 4.92
CA SER A 228 7.45 2.85 5.25
C SER A 228 6.52 1.74 4.73
N ALA A 229 5.63 2.02 3.77
CA ALA A 229 4.56 1.10 3.36
C ALA A 229 5.06 -0.30 2.96
N PHE A 230 6.25 -0.40 2.34
CA PHE A 230 6.93 -1.64 1.99
C PHE A 230 8.36 -1.71 2.58
N CYS A 231 8.62 -0.98 3.66
CA CYS A 231 9.95 -1.02 4.30
C CYS A 231 10.32 -2.45 4.69
N SER A 232 11.57 -2.85 4.45
CA SER A 232 12.09 -4.19 4.79
C SER A 232 11.37 -5.35 4.08
N CYS A 233 10.71 -5.12 2.93
CA CYS A 233 10.19 -6.18 2.06
C CYS A 233 11.32 -6.80 1.22
N ARG A 234 12.22 -7.54 1.87
CA ARG A 234 13.51 -7.98 1.29
C ARG A 234 13.40 -8.92 0.09
N GLU A 235 12.33 -9.71 -0.01
CA GLU A 235 12.11 -10.57 -1.19
C GLU A 235 11.33 -9.87 -2.31
N LEU A 236 10.88 -8.62 -2.14
CA LEU A 236 10.13 -7.88 -3.16
C LEU A 236 11.06 -7.50 -4.31
N ARG A 237 11.07 -8.29 -5.38
CA ARG A 237 12.00 -8.15 -6.50
C ARG A 237 11.48 -7.24 -7.61
N GLU A 238 10.17 -7.24 -7.80
CA GLU A 238 9.49 -6.52 -8.86
C GLU A 238 8.26 -5.81 -8.31
N ILE A 239 8.17 -4.52 -8.60
CA ILE A 239 6.97 -3.73 -8.34
C ILE A 239 6.73 -2.74 -9.48
N ILE A 240 5.51 -2.75 -10.01
CA ILE A 240 5.07 -1.79 -11.00
C ILE A 240 4.28 -0.71 -10.26
N ILE A 241 4.83 0.50 -10.18
CA ILE A 241 4.15 1.66 -9.58
C ILE A 241 3.14 2.21 -10.62
N PRO A 242 1.81 2.18 -10.34
CA PRO A 242 0.82 2.67 -11.29
C PRO A 242 0.99 4.15 -11.63
N SER A 243 0.67 4.53 -12.86
CA SER A 243 0.80 5.90 -13.36
C SER A 243 -0.09 6.92 -12.66
N ALA A 244 -1.04 6.47 -11.83
CA ALA A 244 -1.93 7.34 -11.07
C ALA A 244 -1.36 7.78 -9.71
N ILE A 245 -0.25 7.18 -9.27
CA ILE A 245 0.40 7.52 -7.99
C ILE A 245 1.05 8.90 -8.09
N ASN A 246 0.66 9.80 -7.19
CA ASN A 246 1.23 11.15 -7.10
C ASN A 246 1.94 11.43 -5.79
N ASP A 247 1.91 10.47 -4.86
CA ASP A 247 2.52 10.57 -3.54
C ASP A 247 3.16 9.24 -3.14
N ILE A 248 4.47 9.28 -2.85
CA ILE A 248 5.27 8.18 -2.32
C ILE A 248 5.84 8.72 -1.01
N GLY A 249 5.60 8.00 0.09
CA GLY A 249 6.06 8.37 1.42
C GLY A 249 7.55 8.12 1.64
N SER A 250 8.08 8.71 2.71
CA SER A 250 9.45 8.48 3.15
C SER A 250 9.63 7.01 3.57
N TRP A 251 10.83 6.43 3.38
CA TRP A 251 11.13 5.02 3.64
C TRP A 251 10.24 3.98 2.90
N ALA A 252 9.38 4.40 1.96
CA ALA A 252 8.35 3.53 1.37
C ALA A 252 8.87 2.21 0.81
N PHE A 253 10.08 2.22 0.20
CA PHE A 253 10.75 1.06 -0.37
C PHE A 253 12.18 0.90 0.17
N ARG A 254 12.41 1.25 1.45
CA ARG A 254 13.71 1.01 2.09
C ARG A 254 13.94 -0.49 2.30
N ASP A 255 15.17 -0.98 2.13
CA ASP A 255 15.58 -2.38 2.38
C ASP A 255 14.66 -3.40 1.66
N CYS A 256 14.39 -3.16 0.37
CA CYS A 256 13.63 -4.07 -0.49
C CYS A 256 14.57 -4.87 -1.41
N GLY A 257 14.01 -5.94 -2.00
CA GLY A 257 14.71 -6.78 -2.98
C GLY A 257 14.74 -6.23 -4.41
N ILE A 258 14.29 -4.98 -4.62
CA ILE A 258 14.01 -4.44 -5.96
C ILE A 258 15.29 -4.25 -6.76
N SER A 259 15.24 -4.61 -8.05
CA SER A 259 16.39 -4.50 -8.96
C SER A 259 16.30 -3.32 -9.93
N SER A 260 15.08 -2.91 -10.27
CA SER A 260 14.82 -1.73 -11.08
C SER A 260 13.50 -1.10 -10.67
N ILE A 261 13.36 0.20 -10.88
CA ILE A 261 12.10 0.89 -10.62
C ILE A 261 11.85 2.03 -11.61
N VAL A 262 10.59 2.15 -12.03
CA VAL A 262 10.11 3.26 -12.85
C VAL A 262 9.25 4.15 -11.98
N VAL A 263 9.69 5.40 -11.80
CA VAL A 263 8.93 6.40 -11.05
C VAL A 263 7.89 7.03 -11.99
N PRO A 264 6.59 7.10 -11.62
CA PRO A 264 5.55 7.69 -12.47
C PRO A 264 5.72 9.19 -12.74
N ASP A 265 5.34 9.63 -13.94
CA ASP A 265 5.31 11.05 -14.35
C ASP A 265 4.45 11.96 -13.45
N SER A 266 3.61 11.39 -12.58
CA SER A 266 2.80 12.13 -11.60
C SER A 266 3.55 12.46 -10.31
N VAL A 267 4.75 11.91 -10.09
CA VAL A 267 5.60 12.16 -8.94
C VAL A 267 6.52 13.36 -9.21
N TYR A 268 6.69 14.24 -8.21
CA TYR A 268 7.49 15.45 -8.32
C TYR A 268 8.76 15.43 -7.44
N GLY A 269 8.89 14.49 -6.51
CA GLY A 269 10.06 14.42 -5.65
C GLY A 269 10.30 13.00 -5.15
N ILE A 270 11.56 12.70 -4.89
CA ILE A 270 11.94 11.45 -4.22
C ILE A 270 12.13 11.77 -2.73
N PRO A 271 11.30 11.20 -1.84
CA PRO A 271 11.29 11.54 -0.42
C PRO A 271 12.49 10.94 0.33
N GLU A 272 12.60 11.27 1.62
CA GLU A 272 13.70 10.82 2.47
C GLU A 272 13.71 9.29 2.57
N TYR A 273 14.89 8.68 2.39
CA TYR A 273 15.10 7.24 2.46
C TYR A 273 14.19 6.38 1.55
N ALA A 274 13.51 6.96 0.55
CA ALA A 274 12.49 6.29 -0.26
C ALA A 274 12.95 4.92 -0.79
N PHE A 275 14.19 4.86 -1.27
CA PHE A 275 14.84 3.70 -1.87
C PHE A 275 16.17 3.37 -1.16
N ALA A 276 16.34 3.76 0.10
CA ALA A 276 17.56 3.45 0.84
C ALA A 276 17.74 1.93 1.02
N GLU A 277 18.99 1.48 1.14
CA GLU A 277 19.40 0.10 1.46
C GLU A 277 18.90 -0.96 0.47
N ASN A 278 18.58 -0.56 -0.76
CA ASN A 278 18.29 -1.51 -1.83
C ASN A 278 19.59 -1.99 -2.48
N LEU A 279 20.20 -3.01 -1.88
CA LEU A 279 21.50 -3.55 -2.32
C LEU A 279 21.48 -4.14 -3.75
N ASN A 280 20.30 -4.53 -4.24
CA ASN A 280 20.11 -5.08 -5.59
C ASN A 280 19.68 -4.04 -6.64
N LEU A 281 19.43 -2.78 -6.24
CA LEU A 281 18.88 -1.76 -7.13
C LEU A 281 19.94 -1.30 -8.13
N LYS A 282 19.71 -1.63 -9.40
CA LYS A 282 20.61 -1.32 -10.52
C LYS A 282 20.13 -0.15 -11.34
N GLU A 283 18.82 0.01 -11.52
CA GLU A 283 18.28 1.05 -12.41
C GLU A 283 17.10 1.77 -11.79
N VAL A 284 17.15 3.11 -11.81
CA VAL A 284 16.02 3.96 -11.45
C VAL A 284 15.71 4.89 -12.63
N ILE A 285 14.50 4.74 -13.19
CA ILE A 285 14.01 5.59 -14.26
C ILE A 285 13.20 6.74 -13.62
N LEU A 286 13.81 7.92 -13.60
CA LEU A 286 13.19 9.14 -13.09
C LEU A 286 12.53 9.94 -14.23
N PRO A 287 11.27 10.38 -14.08
CA PRO A 287 10.58 11.20 -15.07
C PRO A 287 11.02 12.67 -15.01
N ASN A 288 10.77 13.40 -16.09
CA ASN A 288 11.05 14.85 -16.20
C ASN A 288 10.17 15.74 -15.30
N THR A 289 9.36 15.15 -14.41
CA THR A 289 8.57 15.86 -13.40
C THR A 289 9.30 15.99 -12.07
N ILE A 290 10.34 15.20 -11.81
CA ILE A 290 11.08 15.23 -10.55
C ILE A 290 11.81 16.56 -10.40
N THR A 291 11.51 17.30 -9.33
CA THR A 291 12.11 18.60 -8.99
C THR A 291 13.05 18.53 -7.80
N CYS A 292 12.93 17.52 -6.92
CA CYS A 292 13.87 17.30 -5.83
C CYS A 292 14.14 15.82 -5.52
N ILE A 293 15.33 15.57 -4.96
CA ILE A 293 15.74 14.27 -4.38
C ILE A 293 16.19 14.55 -2.95
N MET A 294 15.49 13.98 -1.97
CA MET A 294 15.66 14.30 -0.55
C MET A 294 16.75 13.46 0.12
N SER A 295 16.98 13.73 1.40
CA SER A 295 18.08 13.17 2.16
C SER A 295 18.04 11.65 2.18
N HIS A 296 19.20 11.03 1.97
CA HIS A 296 19.37 9.57 1.96
C HIS A 296 18.42 8.80 1.01
N ALA A 297 17.80 9.45 0.02
CA ALA A 297 16.83 8.84 -0.89
C ALA A 297 17.29 7.50 -1.51
N PHE A 298 18.59 7.38 -1.80
CA PHE A 298 19.23 6.19 -2.36
C PHE A 298 20.42 5.70 -1.51
N TYR A 299 20.44 6.02 -0.21
CA TYR A 299 21.49 5.61 0.72
C TYR A 299 21.81 4.10 0.60
N GLU A 300 23.09 3.70 0.61
CA GLU A 300 23.52 2.29 0.52
C GLU A 300 23.01 1.51 -0.73
N CYS A 301 22.65 2.18 -1.82
CA CYS A 301 22.37 1.52 -3.11
C CYS A 301 23.68 1.28 -3.92
N GLU A 302 24.38 0.19 -3.64
CA GLU A 302 25.76 -0.05 -4.11
C GLU A 302 25.96 -0.26 -5.63
N HIS A 303 24.88 -0.56 -6.38
CA HIS A 303 24.93 -0.88 -7.81
C HIS A 303 24.09 0.09 -8.67
N LEU A 304 23.72 1.24 -8.11
CA LEU A 304 22.73 2.13 -8.70
C LEU A 304 23.24 2.92 -9.91
N HIS A 305 22.56 2.74 -11.04
CA HIS A 305 22.59 3.63 -12.19
C HIS A 305 21.32 4.51 -12.22
N VAL A 306 21.49 5.83 -12.21
CA VAL A 306 20.37 6.79 -12.19
C VAL A 306 20.66 8.01 -13.05
N ARG A 307 19.80 8.25 -14.05
CA ARG A 307 19.85 9.48 -14.85
C ARG A 307 19.04 10.57 -14.16
N ILE A 308 19.67 11.71 -13.89
CA ILE A 308 19.02 12.82 -13.19
C ILE A 308 18.28 13.71 -14.20
N PRO A 309 16.95 13.85 -14.10
CA PRO A 309 16.20 14.61 -15.08
C PRO A 309 16.55 16.12 -15.09
N PRO A 310 16.43 16.82 -16.23
CA PRO A 310 16.58 18.26 -16.34
C PRO A 310 15.74 19.08 -15.38
N SER A 311 14.60 18.56 -14.94
CA SER A 311 13.68 19.22 -14.02
C SER A 311 14.22 19.34 -12.60
N VAL A 312 15.19 18.51 -12.20
CA VAL A 312 15.71 18.49 -10.83
C VAL A 312 16.36 19.83 -10.48
N THR A 313 15.93 20.42 -9.36
CA THR A 313 16.38 21.71 -8.84
C THR A 313 17.11 21.59 -7.51
N TYR A 314 16.90 20.49 -6.79
CA TYR A 314 17.52 20.22 -5.50
C TYR A 314 17.85 18.74 -5.36
N ILE A 315 19.04 18.45 -4.83
CA ILE A 315 19.46 17.12 -4.42
C ILE A 315 20.07 17.31 -3.03
N ALA A 316 19.58 16.56 -2.05
CA ALA A 316 20.15 16.61 -0.70
C ALA A 316 21.62 16.13 -0.71
N PRO A 317 22.50 16.73 0.11
CA PRO A 317 23.94 16.42 0.10
C PRO A 317 24.28 14.95 0.34
N ASP A 318 23.41 14.22 1.04
CA ASP A 318 23.58 12.84 1.47
C ASP A 318 22.69 11.84 0.69
N ALA A 319 21.96 12.30 -0.33
CA ALA A 319 20.99 11.50 -1.09
C ALA A 319 21.57 10.20 -1.67
N PHE A 320 22.86 10.20 -2.02
CA PHE A 320 23.59 9.08 -2.63
C PHE A 320 24.77 8.59 -1.75
N THR A 321 24.69 8.79 -0.45
CA THR A 321 25.74 8.34 0.48
C THR A 321 25.84 6.81 0.45
N GLN A 322 27.06 6.28 0.42
CA GLN A 322 27.37 4.84 0.35
C GLN A 322 26.85 4.10 -0.90
N CYS A 323 26.44 4.78 -1.97
CA CYS A 323 26.11 4.10 -3.24
C CYS A 323 27.34 3.59 -4.02
N ASN A 324 28.56 3.94 -3.59
CA ASN A 324 29.79 3.68 -4.34
C ASN A 324 30.98 3.44 -3.39
N ASP A 325 30.82 2.54 -2.42
CA ASP A 325 31.92 2.15 -1.52
C ASP A 325 32.72 0.93 -2.02
N TYR A 326 32.26 0.23 -3.06
CA TYR A 326 32.95 -0.95 -3.59
C TYR A 326 33.28 -1.01 -5.10
N CYS A 327 32.86 -0.06 -5.95
CA CYS A 327 33.20 -0.11 -7.40
C CYS A 327 33.26 1.28 -8.04
N TYR A 328 34.46 1.70 -8.45
CA TYR A 328 34.75 2.90 -9.26
C TYR A 328 34.09 2.92 -10.67
N GLU A 329 32.93 2.32 -10.90
CA GLU A 329 32.38 2.19 -12.28
C GLU A 329 30.90 2.54 -12.50
N ASN A 330 29.99 2.72 -11.53
CA ASN A 330 28.54 2.66 -11.86
C ASN A 330 27.62 3.84 -11.49
N LEU A 331 28.11 4.93 -10.88
CA LEU A 331 27.26 6.13 -10.70
C LEU A 331 27.36 7.05 -11.92
N HIS A 332 26.52 6.80 -12.93
CA HIS A 332 26.40 7.66 -14.12
C HIS A 332 25.24 8.63 -13.95
N ILE A 333 25.55 9.88 -13.61
CA ILE A 333 24.56 10.97 -13.48
C ILE A 333 24.66 11.85 -14.74
N GLU A 334 23.74 11.66 -15.69
CA GLU A 334 23.59 12.55 -16.86
C GLU A 334 22.87 13.84 -16.46
N VAL A 335 23.37 15.00 -16.93
CA VAL A 335 22.88 16.33 -16.51
C VAL A 335 22.81 17.27 -17.73
N PRO A 336 21.74 18.08 -17.88
CA PRO A 336 21.61 18.96 -19.03
C PRO A 336 22.58 20.15 -19.02
N LYS A 337 23.05 20.48 -20.23
CA LYS A 337 24.05 21.51 -20.62
C LYS A 337 23.91 22.89 -19.94
N GLY A 338 22.69 23.31 -19.60
CA GLY A 338 22.38 24.67 -19.09
C GLY A 338 22.40 24.87 -17.57
N LYS A 339 22.60 23.81 -16.75
CA LYS A 339 22.55 23.88 -15.27
C LYS A 339 23.89 23.77 -14.56
N LYS A 340 25.00 23.97 -15.30
CA LYS A 340 26.38 23.84 -14.82
C LYS A 340 26.67 24.53 -13.48
N GLY A 341 26.22 25.79 -13.28
CA GLY A 341 26.49 26.55 -12.05
C GLY A 341 25.65 26.16 -10.82
N THR A 342 24.46 25.58 -11.01
CA THR A 342 23.66 25.00 -9.91
C THR A 342 24.27 23.68 -9.46
N LEU A 343 24.91 22.95 -10.39
CA LEU A 343 25.53 21.65 -10.13
C LEU A 343 26.97 21.72 -9.63
N GLU A 344 27.76 22.75 -9.96
CA GLU A 344 29.12 22.89 -9.42
C GLU A 344 29.14 22.89 -7.87
N LYS A 345 28.07 23.41 -7.23
CA LYS A 345 27.84 23.29 -5.78
C LYS A 345 27.48 21.87 -5.31
N ILE A 346 26.79 21.10 -6.14
CA ILE A 346 26.40 19.70 -5.87
C ILE A 346 27.62 18.77 -6.09
N CYS A 347 28.44 19.03 -7.10
CA CYS A 347 29.68 18.31 -7.38
C CYS A 347 30.76 18.50 -6.30
N GLU A 348 30.85 19.68 -5.67
CA GLU A 348 31.70 19.86 -4.47
C GLU A 348 31.22 19.00 -3.29
N LEU A 349 29.90 18.80 -3.14
CA LEU A 349 29.31 17.95 -2.09
C LEU A 349 29.47 16.45 -2.37
N LEU A 350 29.40 16.04 -3.63
CA LEU A 350 29.56 14.64 -4.07
C LEU A 350 31.02 14.15 -4.12
N LYS A 351 31.99 14.95 -3.66
CA LYS A 351 33.40 14.59 -3.43
C LYS A 351 34.01 13.63 -4.48
N GLY A 352 33.93 14.00 -5.77
CA GLY A 352 34.69 13.32 -6.82
C GLY A 352 34.26 11.89 -7.19
N LYS A 353 33.03 11.47 -6.83
CA LYS A 353 32.49 10.13 -7.15
C LYS A 353 31.65 10.04 -8.44
N VAL A 354 31.65 11.08 -9.28
CA VAL A 354 30.99 11.07 -10.61
C VAL A 354 32.06 10.80 -11.67
N THR A 355 32.09 9.59 -12.22
CA THR A 355 33.16 9.13 -13.13
C THR A 355 32.96 9.60 -14.57
N GLU A 356 31.72 9.78 -15.04
CA GLU A 356 31.43 10.38 -16.34
C GLU A 356 30.11 11.17 -16.29
N TYR A 357 30.12 12.37 -16.86
CA TYR A 357 28.90 13.10 -17.21
C TYR A 357 28.84 13.16 -18.74
N GLU A 358 27.91 12.46 -19.38
CA GLU A 358 27.60 12.76 -20.78
C GLU A 358 26.62 13.93 -20.83
N VAL A 359 27.06 14.99 -21.50
CA VAL A 359 26.24 16.16 -21.79
C VAL A 359 25.40 15.82 -23.02
N THR A 360 24.30 15.12 -22.81
CA THR A 360 23.35 14.81 -23.89
C THR A 360 22.68 16.10 -24.40
N GLU A 361 22.37 16.15 -25.70
CA GLU A 361 21.82 17.32 -26.39
C GLU A 361 20.53 17.83 -25.74
N ASP A 362 20.25 19.13 -25.92
CA ASP A 362 19.21 19.92 -25.25
C ASP A 362 17.88 19.15 -25.02
N MET A 363 17.73 18.57 -23.82
CA MET A 363 16.46 18.02 -23.37
C MET A 363 15.52 19.17 -23.02
N THR A 364 14.65 19.54 -23.96
CA THR A 364 13.64 20.58 -23.77
C THR A 364 12.66 20.18 -22.67
N LEU A 365 12.48 21.02 -21.64
CA LEU A 365 11.39 20.88 -20.69
C LEU A 365 10.05 20.91 -21.45
N PRO A 366 9.16 19.92 -21.29
CA PRO A 366 7.81 19.98 -21.83
C PRO A 366 7.11 21.27 -21.36
N SER A 367 6.46 21.99 -22.28
CA SER A 367 5.75 23.26 -22.05
C SER A 367 4.74 23.20 -20.89
N ASP A 368 4.21 22.01 -20.62
CA ASP A 368 3.19 21.75 -19.60
C ASP A 368 3.75 21.73 -18.17
N ILE A 369 5.05 21.45 -18.00
CA ILE A 369 5.72 21.46 -16.69
C ILE A 369 6.10 22.90 -16.29
N ALA A 370 6.47 23.73 -17.27
CA ALA A 370 6.75 25.15 -17.05
C ALA A 370 5.51 25.92 -16.55
N THR A 371 4.30 25.51 -16.97
CA THR A 371 3.02 26.12 -16.58
C THR A 371 2.43 25.57 -15.28
N LYS A 372 2.75 24.33 -14.88
CA LYS A 372 2.27 23.70 -13.63
C LYS A 372 2.98 24.16 -12.33
N LYS A 373 3.97 25.06 -12.41
CA LYS A 373 4.75 25.61 -11.29
C LYS A 373 3.97 26.34 -10.18
N LYS A 374 2.64 26.39 -10.25
CA LYS A 374 1.77 26.93 -9.19
C LYS A 374 0.56 26.04 -9.00
N ARG A 375 0.61 25.12 -8.05
CA ARG A 375 -0.59 24.56 -7.43
C ARG A 375 -0.48 24.76 -5.93
N PHE A 376 -1.48 25.42 -5.37
CA PHE A 376 -1.71 25.50 -3.93
C PHE A 376 -1.92 24.06 -3.43
N ILE A 377 -1.10 23.66 -2.47
CA ILE A 377 -1.23 22.39 -1.77
C ILE A 377 -1.94 22.73 -0.46
N ASP A 378 -3.06 22.05 -0.17
CA ASP A 378 -3.78 22.21 1.10
C ASP A 378 -2.87 21.76 2.25
N PHE A 379 -2.38 22.72 3.03
CA PHE A 379 -1.58 22.50 4.23
C PHE A 379 -2.49 22.04 5.38
N GLN A 380 -2.85 20.76 5.41
CA GLN A 380 -3.11 20.09 6.68
C GLN A 380 -1.91 19.20 6.98
N ILE A 381 -1.19 19.58 8.05
CA ILE A 381 -0.10 18.89 8.77
C ILE A 381 1.16 19.76 8.81
N PHE A 382 1.22 20.62 9.82
CA PHE A 382 2.45 20.90 10.56
C PHE A 382 2.03 21.23 11.98
N LYS A 383 1.87 20.18 12.79
CA LYS A 383 1.68 20.31 14.23
C LYS A 383 2.84 19.68 14.99
N GLU A 384 4.07 19.93 14.54
CA GLU A 384 5.25 19.66 15.34
C GLU A 384 6.27 20.78 15.11
N LYS A 385 6.46 21.57 16.18
CA LYS A 385 7.43 22.64 16.29
C LYS A 385 8.82 22.00 16.33
N GLU A 386 9.70 22.29 15.37
CA GLU A 386 11.12 22.65 15.66
C GLU A 386 12.04 22.99 14.46
N ASN A 387 11.66 22.83 13.18
CA ASN A 387 12.65 22.98 12.08
C ASN A 387 12.62 24.27 11.23
N LEU A 388 11.85 25.31 11.60
CA LEU A 388 11.77 26.57 10.81
C LEU A 388 12.99 27.51 10.94
N ARG A 389 14.12 27.02 11.47
CA ARG A 389 15.42 27.75 11.51
C ARG A 389 16.48 27.18 10.56
N ASN A 390 16.16 26.15 9.78
CA ASN A 390 17.15 25.56 8.89
C ASN A 390 17.32 26.39 7.61
N SER A 391 18.57 26.62 7.22
CA SER A 391 18.99 27.27 5.97
C SER A 391 18.68 26.44 4.71
N GLU A 392 17.95 25.34 4.84
CA GLU A 392 17.66 24.39 3.78
C GLU A 392 16.25 24.61 3.21
N PRO A 393 16.07 24.48 1.88
CA PRO A 393 14.76 24.58 1.26
C PRO A 393 13.82 23.46 1.73
N MET A 394 12.60 23.81 2.16
CA MET A 394 11.57 22.85 2.50
C MET A 394 10.84 22.37 1.22
N PHE A 395 10.52 21.08 1.16
CA PHE A 395 9.78 20.47 0.06
C PHE A 395 8.58 19.69 0.61
N TYR A 396 7.45 19.71 -0.11
CA TYR A 396 6.30 18.84 0.13
C TYR A 396 5.83 18.27 -1.21
N ASN A 397 5.72 16.94 -1.32
CA ASN A 397 5.42 16.22 -2.56
C ASN A 397 6.22 16.76 -3.76
N GLY A 398 7.53 16.95 -3.58
CA GLY A 398 8.41 17.45 -4.64
C GLY A 398 8.41 18.96 -4.89
N ALA A 399 7.39 19.69 -4.43
CA ALA A 399 7.29 21.12 -4.61
C ALA A 399 8.08 21.87 -3.53
N GLN A 400 8.94 22.81 -3.93
CA GLN A 400 9.60 23.70 -2.97
C GLN A 400 8.54 24.57 -2.30
N VAL A 401 8.44 24.46 -0.99
CA VAL A 401 7.58 25.30 -0.17
C VAL A 401 8.39 26.53 0.25
N VAL A 402 7.93 27.70 -0.16
CA VAL A 402 8.53 28.97 0.23
C VAL A 402 7.59 29.68 1.19
N PHE A 403 7.96 29.70 2.47
CA PHE A 403 7.24 30.48 3.48
C PHE A 403 7.58 31.96 3.30
N ARG A 404 6.57 32.80 3.04
CA ARG A 404 6.72 34.26 3.14
C ARG A 404 6.32 34.70 4.54
N TYR A 405 7.30 35.08 5.33
CA TYR A 405 7.05 35.85 6.54
C TYR A 405 6.64 37.28 6.13
N THR A 406 5.36 37.61 6.30
CA THR A 406 4.99 39.03 6.47
C THR A 406 5.01 39.32 7.96
N ASN A 407 5.54 40.49 8.36
CA ASN A 407 5.78 40.85 9.77
C ASN A 407 4.52 40.90 10.66
N ASN A 408 3.34 40.52 10.14
CA ASN A 408 2.04 40.51 10.83
C ASN A 408 1.36 39.13 10.87
N CYS A 409 2.04 38.02 10.55
CA CYS A 409 1.42 36.69 10.63
C CYS A 409 1.15 36.26 12.09
N THR A 410 -0.12 36.29 12.50
CA THR A 410 -0.65 35.48 13.61
C THR A 410 -0.97 34.06 13.11
N TYR A 411 -1.18 33.11 14.02
CA TYR A 411 -1.52 31.71 13.69
C TYR A 411 -2.72 31.58 12.72
N ASP A 412 -3.58 32.60 12.67
CA ASP A 412 -4.79 32.65 11.85
C ASP A 412 -4.59 33.22 10.43
N ASN A 413 -3.40 33.76 10.11
CA ASN A 413 -3.08 34.39 8.82
C ASN A 413 -1.86 33.71 8.13
N PHE A 414 -1.76 32.39 8.29
CA PHE A 414 -0.74 31.56 7.65
C PHE A 414 -1.22 31.22 6.23
N GLU A 415 -0.59 31.78 5.19
CA GLU A 415 -0.86 31.46 3.77
C GLU A 415 0.22 30.54 3.18
#